data_AF-A0A1B6BD98-F1
#
_entry.id   AF-A0A1B6BD98-F1
#
_cell.length_a   1.000
_cell.length_b   1.000
_cell.length_c   1.000
_cell.angle_alpha   90.00
_cell.angle_beta   90.00
_cell.angle_gamma   90.00
#
_symmetry.space_group_name_H-M   'P 1'
#
loop_
_entity.id
_entity.type
_entity.pdbx_description
1 polymer ?
#
loop_
_entity_poly.entity_id
_entity_poly.type
_entity_poly.pdbx_seq_one_letter_code
_entity_poly.pdbx_strand_id
1 'polypeptide(L)'
;MKKNRVYGVIGIVGNMSNWNADFTGRPKTTSKGKIYGSDKALKYPMKVKWMNEGEKVLYIKSLKDEKKKDDKNSISPKSLAERYEELFNESASKKTSTNALVCNLFKCIDVMNFGATFAEANANISITGAVQIGQGFNQYDDTRVEIQDILSPFRNSKKEDANNSSLGTKIVADEAHYCYPFTVNPDNYNNYAQIIDGFEGYTQDAYEKFKEAALVSATAFATNSKFGCDNEYSIFVEMKGESKRALPNLSNYMKFEKKDAVNQLNLSKLSKLIQTMDEIDCVEIYFDPLSIEIKDLDPSSKVKCYHILTREEVM
;
A
#
# COMPACT_ATOMS: atom_id res chain seq x y z
N MET A 1 18.35 1.94 -13.89
CA MET A 1 17.61 3.00 -13.15
C MET A 1 16.25 3.22 -13.78
N LYS A 2 15.20 3.45 -12.97
CA LYS A 2 13.89 3.90 -13.47
C LYS A 2 13.94 5.42 -13.64
N LYS A 3 13.63 5.94 -14.83
CA LYS A 3 13.69 7.38 -15.12
C LYS A 3 12.33 8.02 -15.39
N ASN A 4 11.38 7.24 -15.89
CA ASN A 4 10.05 7.71 -16.20
C ASN A 4 9.12 7.71 -15.00
N ARG A 5 8.27 8.74 -14.95
CA ARG A 5 7.15 8.85 -14.02
C ARG A 5 6.08 7.81 -14.36
N VAL A 6 5.42 7.32 -13.31
CA VAL A 6 4.27 6.41 -13.45
C VAL A 6 3.13 6.97 -12.64
N TYR A 7 1.94 7.01 -13.23
CA TYR A 7 0.71 7.40 -12.55
C TYR A 7 -0.23 6.21 -12.54
N GLY A 8 -0.96 6.01 -11.45
CA GLY A 8 -1.80 4.82 -11.39
C GLY A 8 -2.86 4.86 -10.33
N VAL A 9 -3.63 3.78 -10.30
CA VAL A 9 -4.59 3.46 -9.24
C VAL A 9 -4.47 2.00 -8.84
N ILE A 10 -4.80 1.70 -7.59
CA ILE A 10 -4.90 0.35 -7.04
C ILE A 10 -6.31 0.24 -6.45
N GLY A 11 -7.13 -0.64 -7.02
CA GLY A 11 -8.46 -0.97 -6.56
C GLY A 11 -8.42 -2.13 -5.57
N ILE A 12 -8.98 -1.92 -4.37
CA ILE A 12 -9.13 -2.96 -3.36
C ILE A 12 -10.62 -3.15 -3.08
N VAL A 13 -11.13 -4.36 -3.29
CA VAL A 13 -12.47 -4.73 -2.83
C VAL A 13 -12.40 -5.20 -1.39
N GLY A 14 -13.46 -5.00 -0.62
CA GLY A 14 -13.63 -5.52 0.73
C GLY A 14 -15.04 -6.09 0.91
N ASN A 15 -15.16 -7.41 0.93
CA ASN A 15 -16.42 -8.13 1.15
C ASN A 15 -16.46 -8.69 2.56
N MET A 16 -17.49 -8.36 3.35
CA MET A 16 -17.66 -8.75 4.75
C MET A 16 -16.37 -8.59 5.57
N SER A 17 -15.65 -7.49 5.33
CA SER A 17 -14.29 -7.25 5.83
C SER A 17 -14.10 -5.82 6.30
N ASN A 18 -12.99 -5.56 7.00
CA ASN A 18 -12.68 -4.24 7.54
C ASN A 18 -11.29 -3.79 7.09
N TRP A 19 -11.20 -3.23 5.89
CA TRP A 19 -9.93 -2.88 5.25
C TRP A 19 -9.12 -1.80 5.97
N ASN A 20 -9.75 -0.87 6.68
CA ASN A 20 -9.05 0.03 7.59
C ASN A 20 -9.98 0.50 8.71
N ALA A 21 -9.74 -0.01 9.93
CA ALA A 21 -10.48 0.42 11.10
C ALA A 21 -9.96 1.76 11.67
N ASP A 22 -10.86 2.55 12.27
CA ASP A 22 -10.54 3.63 13.20
C ASP A 22 -10.35 3.11 14.65
N PHE A 23 -10.19 4.02 15.62
CA PHE A 23 -10.00 3.65 17.03
C PHE A 23 -11.23 3.00 17.69
N THR A 24 -12.41 3.10 17.06
CA THR A 24 -13.65 2.43 17.52
C THR A 24 -13.81 1.04 16.91
N GLY A 25 -12.92 0.64 15.99
CA GLY A 25 -13.00 -0.61 15.24
C GLY A 25 -13.87 -0.51 13.98
N ARG A 26 -14.55 0.61 13.73
CA ARG A 26 -15.38 0.80 12.53
C ARG A 26 -14.51 1.13 11.31
N PRO A 27 -14.97 0.82 10.07
CA PRO A 27 -14.31 1.31 8.87
C PRO A 27 -14.10 2.83 8.94
N LYS A 28 -12.87 3.28 8.67
CA LYS A 28 -12.50 4.69 8.72
C LYS A 28 -13.42 5.51 7.85
N THR A 29 -13.96 6.57 8.42
CA THR A 29 -14.97 7.41 7.79
C THR A 29 -14.58 8.88 7.95
N THR A 30 -14.79 9.68 6.90
CA THR A 30 -14.61 11.14 6.98
C THR A 30 -15.73 11.78 7.80
N SER A 31 -15.57 13.05 8.17
CA SER A 31 -16.64 13.83 8.81
C SER A 31 -17.93 13.94 7.98
N LYS A 32 -17.86 13.67 6.67
CA LYS A 32 -19.00 13.64 5.74
C LYS A 32 -19.59 12.24 5.53
N GLY A 33 -19.20 11.24 6.32
CA GLY A 33 -19.73 9.88 6.18
C GLY A 33 -19.08 9.04 5.06
N LYS A 34 -18.09 9.56 4.33
CA LYS A 34 -17.41 8.78 3.28
C LYS A 34 -16.39 7.81 3.88
N ILE A 35 -16.55 6.52 3.62
CA ILE A 35 -15.61 5.47 4.02
C ILE A 35 -14.33 5.57 3.17
N TYR A 36 -13.17 5.42 3.79
CA TYR A 36 -11.88 5.40 3.11
C TYR A 36 -10.87 4.54 3.86
N GLY A 37 -9.91 3.99 3.12
CA GLY A 37 -8.72 3.38 3.68
C GLY A 37 -7.53 4.32 3.55
N SER A 38 -6.72 4.42 4.60
CA SER A 38 -5.52 5.27 4.54
C SER A 38 -4.44 4.67 3.67
N ASP A 39 -3.54 5.50 3.11
CA ASP A 39 -2.37 5.02 2.38
C ASP A 39 -1.52 4.05 3.21
N LYS A 40 -1.52 4.21 4.54
CA LYS A 40 -0.83 3.30 5.47
C LYS A 40 -1.46 1.91 5.51
N ALA A 41 -2.78 1.81 5.32
CA ALA A 41 -3.47 0.52 5.26
C ALA A 41 -3.08 -0.27 4.01
N LEU A 42 -2.79 0.40 2.89
CA LEU A 42 -2.27 -0.24 1.68
C LEU A 42 -0.77 -0.53 1.75
N LYS A 43 0.02 0.42 2.28
CA LYS A 43 1.48 0.25 2.41
C LYS A 43 1.86 -0.88 3.38
N TYR A 44 1.06 -1.16 4.40
CA TYR A 44 1.40 -2.15 5.41
C TYR A 44 1.47 -3.59 4.86
N PRO A 45 0.45 -4.10 4.14
CA PRO A 45 0.53 -5.37 3.42
C PRO A 45 1.72 -5.47 2.45
N MET A 46 2.02 -4.39 1.71
CA MET A 46 3.19 -4.34 0.81
C MET A 46 4.50 -4.58 1.58
N LYS A 47 4.66 -3.91 2.74
CA LYS A 47 5.82 -4.08 3.62
C LYS A 47 5.91 -5.49 4.21
N VAL A 48 4.78 -6.10 4.58
CA VAL A 48 4.74 -7.48 5.08
C VAL A 48 5.17 -8.45 3.99
N LYS A 49 4.66 -8.28 2.76
CA LYS A 49 5.06 -9.10 1.60
C LYS A 49 6.58 -9.03 1.39
N TRP A 50 7.14 -7.82 1.26
CA TRP A 50 8.57 -7.65 1.04
C TRP A 50 9.42 -8.23 2.17
N MET A 51 9.02 -8.03 3.43
CA MET A 51 9.71 -8.61 4.58
C MET A 51 9.72 -10.15 4.53
N ASN A 52 8.60 -10.77 4.12
CA ASN A 52 8.52 -12.22 3.95
C ASN A 52 9.36 -12.72 2.77
N GLU A 53 9.64 -11.87 1.79
CA GLU A 53 10.51 -12.15 0.64
C GLU A 53 12.00 -11.90 0.93
N GLY A 54 12.33 -11.51 2.17
CA GLY A 54 13.71 -11.27 2.60
C GLY A 54 14.24 -9.87 2.32
N GLU A 55 13.40 -8.95 1.83
CA GLU A 55 13.79 -7.56 1.64
C GLU A 55 13.95 -6.82 2.98
N LYS A 56 14.85 -5.84 3.01
CA LYS A 56 15.02 -4.97 4.17
C LYS A 56 13.86 -3.98 4.26
N VAL A 57 13.08 -4.07 5.34
CA VAL A 57 11.95 -3.18 5.63
C VAL A 57 12.17 -2.52 6.99
N LEU A 58 12.31 -1.20 6.99
CA LEU A 58 12.64 -0.42 8.18
C LEU A 58 11.40 -0.05 9.00
N TYR A 59 10.37 0.52 8.38
CA TYR A 59 9.19 1.04 9.07
C TYR A 59 8.09 -0.02 9.16
N ILE A 60 8.38 -1.09 9.90
CA ILE A 60 7.44 -2.15 10.26
C ILE A 60 7.65 -2.55 11.72
N LYS A 61 6.56 -2.87 12.43
CA LYS A 61 6.65 -3.27 13.83
C LYS A 61 7.40 -4.60 13.95
N SER A 62 8.50 -4.58 14.70
CA SER A 62 9.28 -5.75 15.08
C SER A 62 9.39 -5.84 16.60
N LEU A 63 9.57 -7.04 17.13
CA LEU A 63 9.62 -7.30 18.57
C LEU A 63 11.04 -7.65 19.02
N LYS A 64 11.33 -7.41 20.30
CA LYS A 64 12.51 -7.89 21.01
C LYS A 64 12.07 -8.61 22.29
N ASP A 65 12.91 -9.52 22.73
CA ASP A 65 12.74 -10.24 23.99
C ASP A 65 13.61 -9.56 25.06
N GLU A 66 12.98 -9.03 26.12
CA GLU A 66 13.68 -8.36 27.20
C GLU A 66 14.17 -9.36 28.25
N LYS A 67 15.16 -10.18 27.87
CA LYS A 67 15.89 -11.00 28.84
C LYS A 67 16.91 -10.16 29.60
N LYS A 68 16.49 -9.27 30.53
CA LYS A 68 17.33 -8.81 31.66
C LYS A 68 16.61 -7.87 32.66
N LYS A 69 16.75 -8.27 33.93
CA LYS A 69 16.42 -7.62 35.22
C LYS A 69 14.95 -7.73 35.66
N ASP A 70 14.74 -8.64 36.61
CA ASP A 70 13.53 -8.92 37.39
C ASP A 70 12.39 -9.65 36.66
N ASP A 71 12.57 -10.98 36.54
CA ASP A 71 11.54 -12.05 36.56
C ASP A 71 10.23 -11.90 35.75
N LYS A 72 10.20 -11.00 34.76
CA LYS A 72 9.12 -10.91 33.78
C LYS A 72 9.70 -11.01 32.38
N ASN A 73 9.60 -12.21 31.79
CA ASN A 73 9.70 -12.36 30.34
C ASN A 73 8.69 -11.42 29.69
N SER A 74 9.18 -10.31 29.14
CA SER A 74 8.34 -9.31 28.49
C SER A 74 8.82 -9.08 27.06
N ILE A 75 7.87 -9.11 26.13
CA ILE A 75 8.11 -8.86 24.72
C ILE A 75 7.72 -7.41 24.46
N SER A 76 8.65 -6.61 23.94
CA SER A 76 8.40 -5.19 23.63
C SER A 76 8.70 -4.87 22.16
N PRO A 77 8.08 -3.83 21.59
CA PRO A 77 8.45 -3.34 20.27
C PRO A 77 9.89 -2.79 20.24
N LYS A 78 10.62 -3.05 19.15
CA LYS A 78 11.92 -2.41 18.89
C LYS A 78 11.74 -0.91 18.64
N SER A 79 12.70 -0.11 19.09
CA SER A 79 12.84 1.29 18.65
C SER A 79 13.30 1.36 17.19
N LEU A 80 13.24 2.54 16.58
CA LEU A 80 13.73 2.74 15.21
C LEU A 80 15.24 2.51 15.12
N ALA A 81 16.01 2.95 16.13
CA ALA A 81 17.44 2.67 16.24
C ALA A 81 17.74 1.16 16.35
N GLU A 82 17.00 0.43 17.20
CA GLU A 82 17.18 -1.02 17.35
C GLU A 82 16.85 -1.79 16.07
N ARG A 83 15.81 -1.34 15.34
CA ARG A 83 15.46 -1.93 14.03
C ARG A 83 16.52 -1.62 12.98
N TYR A 84 17.07 -0.42 12.96
CA TYR A 84 18.19 -0.08 12.07
C TYR A 84 19.41 -0.96 12.36
N GLU A 85 19.79 -1.08 13.64
CA GLU A 85 20.89 -1.93 14.08
C GLU A 85 20.73 -3.38 13.66
N GLU A 86 19.53 -3.94 13.79
CA GLU A 86 19.21 -5.29 13.31
C GLU A 86 19.40 -5.46 11.80
N LEU A 87 19.01 -4.46 10.99
CA LEU A 87 19.05 -4.56 9.53
C LEU A 87 20.46 -4.39 8.94
N PHE A 88 21.35 -3.69 9.65
CA PHE A 88 22.68 -3.33 9.15
C PHE A 88 23.84 -3.85 10.00
N ASN A 89 23.58 -4.40 11.19
CA ASN A 89 24.61 -4.73 12.18
C ASN A 89 25.51 -3.54 12.51
N GLU A 90 24.95 -2.33 12.45
CA GLU A 90 25.64 -1.05 12.64
C GLU A 90 24.79 -0.12 13.49
N SER A 91 25.39 0.53 14.48
CA SER A 91 24.69 1.53 15.30
C SER A 91 24.51 2.85 14.56
N ALA A 92 23.28 3.38 14.61
CA ALA A 92 23.03 4.77 14.27
C ALA A 92 23.57 5.64 15.41
N SER A 93 24.87 5.92 15.40
CA SER A 93 25.55 6.69 16.43
C SER A 93 25.99 8.06 15.90
N LYS A 94 26.34 9.00 16.79
CA LYS A 94 26.88 10.32 16.42
C LYS A 94 28.17 10.26 15.58
N LYS A 95 28.86 9.12 15.57
CA LYS A 95 30.09 8.91 14.78
C LYS A 95 29.81 8.45 13.36
N THR A 96 28.61 7.93 13.09
CA THR A 96 28.22 7.45 11.76
C THR A 96 27.95 8.66 10.88
N SER A 97 28.59 8.73 9.70
CA SER A 97 28.38 9.86 8.79
C SER A 97 26.95 9.86 8.27
N THR A 98 26.38 11.05 8.05
CA THR A 98 25.03 11.21 7.49
C THR A 98 24.91 10.51 6.14
N ASN A 99 25.95 10.56 5.30
CA ASN A 99 25.96 9.85 4.01
C ASN A 99 25.86 8.33 4.19
N ALA A 100 26.60 7.73 5.12
CA ALA A 100 26.50 6.30 5.38
C ALA A 100 25.11 5.88 5.89
N LEU A 101 24.51 6.69 6.77
CA LEU A 101 23.14 6.50 7.23
C LEU A 101 22.16 6.52 6.04
N VAL A 102 22.21 7.56 5.21
CA VAL A 102 21.32 7.69 4.05
C VAL A 102 21.52 6.53 3.06
N CYS A 103 22.75 6.10 2.79
CA CYS A 103 23.03 4.93 1.96
C CYS A 103 22.35 3.67 2.51
N ASN A 104 22.45 3.42 3.82
CA ASN A 104 21.79 2.29 4.44
C ASN A 104 20.27 2.42 4.39
N LEU A 105 19.72 3.61 4.64
CA LEU A 105 18.28 3.86 4.51
C LEU A 105 17.77 3.52 3.09
N PHE A 106 18.49 3.91 2.03
CA PHE A 106 18.11 3.56 0.65
C PHE A 106 18.21 2.06 0.33
N LYS A 107 18.92 1.24 1.12
CA LYS A 107 18.90 -0.22 0.98
C LYS A 107 17.60 -0.86 1.48
N CYS A 108 16.76 -0.11 2.20
CA CYS A 108 15.45 -0.58 2.63
C CYS A 108 14.41 -0.31 1.53
N ILE A 109 13.73 -1.36 1.06
CA ILE A 109 12.78 -1.27 -0.06
C ILE A 109 11.60 -0.34 0.26
N ASP A 110 11.19 -0.27 1.52
CA ASP A 110 10.11 0.60 1.97
C ASP A 110 10.54 2.07 2.04
N VAL A 111 11.82 2.36 2.25
CA VAL A 111 12.36 3.73 2.20
C VAL A 111 12.55 4.16 0.74
N MET A 112 13.09 3.28 -0.11
CA MET A 112 13.25 3.52 -1.55
C MET A 112 11.91 3.76 -2.26
N ASN A 113 10.83 3.15 -1.77
CA ASN A 113 9.49 3.39 -2.32
C ASN A 113 8.74 4.49 -1.58
N PHE A 114 8.61 4.43 -0.25
CA PHE A 114 7.68 5.28 0.50
C PHE A 114 8.36 6.41 1.30
N GLY A 115 9.69 6.45 1.32
CA GLY A 115 10.46 7.44 2.05
C GLY A 115 10.64 7.11 3.53
N ALA A 116 11.28 8.04 4.24
CA ALA A 116 11.66 7.87 5.64
C ALA A 116 11.68 9.21 6.38
N THR A 117 11.33 9.18 7.66
CA THR A 117 11.68 10.22 8.63
C THR A 117 12.48 9.55 9.74
N PHE A 118 13.80 9.63 9.64
CA PHE A 118 14.73 9.01 10.58
C PHE A 118 15.27 10.09 11.52
N ALA A 119 14.82 10.06 12.76
CA ALA A 119 15.13 11.04 13.80
C ALA A 119 15.77 10.34 15.00
N GLU A 120 16.99 9.83 14.81
CA GLU A 120 17.75 9.08 15.83
C GLU A 120 19.18 9.63 15.92
N ALA A 121 19.78 9.58 17.11
CA ALA A 121 21.19 9.91 17.37
C ALA A 121 21.69 11.26 16.80
N ASN A 122 20.86 12.31 16.88
CA ASN A 122 21.09 13.65 16.32
C ASN A 122 21.13 13.74 14.78
N ALA A 123 20.82 12.67 14.06
CA ALA A 123 20.53 12.72 12.63
C ALA A 123 19.03 12.92 12.43
N ASN A 124 18.65 13.99 11.73
CA ASN A 124 17.28 14.27 11.31
C ASN A 124 17.22 14.16 9.78
N ILE A 125 17.01 12.95 9.29
CA ILE A 125 16.97 12.66 7.86
C ILE A 125 15.51 12.53 7.45
N SER A 126 15.10 13.32 6.46
CA SER A 126 13.81 13.17 5.79
C SER A 126 14.05 12.83 4.32
N ILE A 127 13.52 11.70 3.88
CA ILE A 127 13.58 11.21 2.51
C ILE A 127 12.15 11.16 1.97
N THR A 128 11.89 11.91 0.92
CA THR A 128 10.61 11.81 0.18
C THR A 128 10.67 10.58 -0.72
N GLY A 129 9.79 9.60 -0.48
CA GLY A 129 9.73 8.38 -1.30
C GLY A 129 9.48 8.65 -2.78
N ALA A 130 10.02 7.79 -3.65
CA ALA A 130 9.68 7.82 -5.08
C ALA A 130 8.17 7.59 -5.32
N VAL A 131 7.53 6.79 -4.49
CA VAL A 131 6.10 6.43 -4.58
C VAL A 131 5.28 7.20 -3.55
N GLN A 132 4.35 8.02 -4.05
CA GLN A 132 3.34 8.71 -3.25
C GLN A 132 1.97 8.06 -3.52
N ILE A 133 1.30 7.59 -2.46
CA ILE A 133 -0.01 6.94 -2.52
C ILE A 133 -1.03 7.81 -1.78
N GLY A 134 -2.16 8.10 -2.41
CA GLY A 134 -3.28 8.83 -1.83
C GLY A 134 -4.14 7.97 -0.89
N GLN A 135 -5.17 8.58 -0.32
CA GLN A 135 -6.18 7.83 0.44
C GLN A 135 -7.08 7.05 -0.54
N GLY A 136 -7.41 5.81 -0.20
CA GLY A 136 -8.30 4.97 -0.99
C GLY A 136 -9.74 5.23 -0.58
N PHE A 137 -10.47 6.06 -1.33
CA PHE A 137 -11.88 6.31 -1.03
C PHE A 137 -12.74 5.18 -1.55
N ASN A 138 -13.73 4.76 -0.75
CA ASN A 138 -14.78 3.87 -1.19
C ASN A 138 -15.55 4.52 -2.35
N GLN A 139 -15.71 3.80 -3.45
CA GLN A 139 -16.44 4.24 -4.65
C GLN A 139 -17.86 3.65 -4.73
N TYR A 140 -18.24 2.81 -3.77
CA TYR A 140 -19.57 2.20 -3.70
C TYR A 140 -20.40 2.87 -2.61
N ASP A 141 -21.52 3.48 -3.02
CA ASP A 141 -22.34 4.30 -2.12
C ASP A 141 -23.28 3.48 -1.21
N ASP A 142 -23.61 2.25 -1.60
CA ASP A 142 -24.56 1.38 -0.87
C ASP A 142 -23.91 0.55 0.26
N THR A 143 -22.63 0.79 0.56
CA THR A 143 -21.90 0.11 1.65
C THR A 143 -22.59 0.30 3.01
N ARG A 144 -22.75 -0.80 3.74
CA ARG A 144 -23.25 -0.86 5.11
C ARG A 144 -22.19 -1.38 6.06
N VAL A 145 -22.22 -0.87 7.29
CA VAL A 145 -21.36 -1.35 8.36
C VAL A 145 -22.14 -2.32 9.23
N GLU A 146 -21.73 -3.58 9.19
CA GLU A 146 -22.31 -4.67 9.96
C GLU A 146 -21.53 -4.88 11.27
N ILE A 147 -22.27 -5.13 12.34
CA ILE A 147 -21.73 -5.44 13.66
C ILE A 147 -22.19 -6.85 14.03
N GLN A 148 -21.24 -7.73 14.28
CA GLN A 148 -21.49 -9.12 14.63
C GLN A 148 -20.92 -9.41 16.01
N ASP A 149 -21.75 -9.96 16.88
CA ASP A 149 -21.29 -10.47 18.17
C ASP A 149 -20.64 -11.85 17.99
N ILE A 150 -19.50 -12.03 18.62
CA ILE A 150 -18.72 -13.27 18.59
C ILE A 150 -18.59 -13.78 20.01
N LEU A 151 -18.94 -15.05 20.22
CA LEU A 151 -18.66 -15.73 21.47
C LEU A 151 -17.19 -16.13 21.52
N SER A 152 -16.48 -15.68 22.55
CA SER A 152 -15.16 -16.22 22.88
C SER A 152 -15.30 -17.67 23.35
N PRO A 153 -14.34 -18.57 23.05
CA PRO A 153 -14.34 -19.90 23.67
C PRO A 153 -13.89 -19.85 25.14
N PHE A 154 -13.43 -18.70 25.65
CA PHE A 154 -12.85 -18.56 26.97
C PHE A 154 -13.83 -17.93 27.97
N ARG A 155 -13.72 -18.38 29.23
CA ARG A 155 -14.44 -17.84 30.39
C ARG A 155 -14.16 -16.34 30.54
N ASN A 156 -15.17 -15.57 30.92
CA ASN A 156 -14.99 -14.15 31.17
C ASN A 156 -14.09 -13.91 32.40
N SER A 157 -12.87 -13.40 32.18
CA SER A 157 -11.87 -13.17 33.23
C SER A 157 -12.23 -12.06 34.22
N LYS A 158 -13.26 -11.25 33.94
CA LYS A 158 -13.73 -10.18 34.83
C LYS A 158 -14.72 -10.65 35.91
N LYS A 159 -15.11 -11.93 35.91
CA LYS A 159 -16.00 -12.53 36.90
C LYS A 159 -15.49 -13.92 37.28
N GLU A 160 -15.05 -14.09 38.53
CA GLU A 160 -14.52 -15.36 39.05
C GLU A 160 -15.52 -16.53 38.97
N ASP A 161 -16.83 -16.23 38.90
CA ASP A 161 -17.93 -17.18 38.77
C ASP A 161 -18.65 -17.18 37.41
N ALA A 162 -18.05 -16.64 36.34
CA ALA A 162 -18.71 -16.61 35.03
C ALA A 162 -18.90 -18.01 34.43
N ASN A 163 -20.12 -18.52 34.36
CA ASN A 163 -20.45 -19.73 33.57
C ASN A 163 -20.58 -19.47 32.06
N ASN A 164 -20.45 -18.20 31.63
CA ASN A 164 -20.59 -17.77 30.25
C ASN A 164 -19.26 -17.23 29.69
N SER A 165 -19.07 -17.38 28.38
CA SER A 165 -17.94 -16.82 27.66
C SER A 165 -17.99 -15.29 27.54
N SER A 166 -16.84 -14.67 27.23
CA SER A 166 -16.81 -13.25 26.86
C SER A 166 -17.41 -13.00 25.47
N LEU A 167 -18.16 -11.90 25.30
CA LEU A 167 -18.66 -11.44 24.01
C LEU A 167 -17.61 -10.51 23.38
N GLY A 168 -17.07 -10.89 22.23
CA GLY A 168 -16.32 -10.02 21.34
C GLY A 168 -17.23 -9.44 20.26
N THR A 169 -16.76 -8.43 19.54
CA THR A 169 -17.51 -7.81 18.44
C THR A 169 -16.61 -7.73 17.21
N LYS A 170 -17.14 -8.14 16.05
CA LYS A 170 -16.50 -7.95 14.74
C LYS A 170 -17.32 -6.94 13.95
N ILE A 171 -16.67 -5.87 13.55
CA ILE A 171 -17.26 -4.79 12.76
C ILE A 171 -16.66 -4.85 11.36
N VAL A 172 -17.51 -4.94 10.33
CA VAL A 172 -17.12 -5.07 8.92
C VAL A 172 -17.95 -4.17 8.03
N ALA A 173 -17.44 -3.84 6.85
CA ALA A 173 -18.26 -3.40 5.74
C ALA A 173 -18.82 -4.65 5.04
N ASP A 174 -20.08 -4.62 4.62
CA ASP A 174 -20.67 -5.67 3.79
C ASP A 174 -19.98 -5.78 2.42
N GLU A 175 -19.75 -4.63 1.79
CA GLU A 175 -19.03 -4.46 0.53
C GLU A 175 -18.45 -3.05 0.43
N ALA A 176 -17.19 -2.90 0.03
CA ALA A 176 -16.56 -1.61 -0.23
C ALA A 176 -15.50 -1.72 -1.34
N HIS A 177 -15.37 -0.68 -2.16
CA HIS A 177 -14.43 -0.62 -3.29
C HIS A 177 -13.50 0.59 -3.14
N TYR A 178 -12.33 0.37 -2.57
CA TYR A 178 -11.34 1.42 -2.29
C TYR A 178 -10.47 1.71 -3.52
N CYS A 179 -10.47 2.95 -4.01
CA CYS A 179 -9.63 3.36 -5.13
C CYS A 179 -8.43 4.20 -4.64
N TYR A 180 -7.23 3.61 -4.64
CA TYR A 180 -5.99 4.23 -4.19
C TYR A 180 -5.18 4.80 -5.35
N PRO A 181 -5.14 6.12 -5.55
CA PRO A 181 -4.28 6.69 -6.56
C PRO A 181 -2.82 6.73 -6.11
N PHE A 182 -1.89 6.60 -7.04
CA PHE A 182 -0.47 6.74 -6.76
C PHE A 182 0.30 7.45 -7.87
N THR A 183 1.50 7.91 -7.52
CA THR A 183 2.49 8.43 -8.45
C THR A 183 3.86 7.91 -8.07
N VAL A 184 4.61 7.45 -9.06
CA VAL A 184 6.04 7.15 -8.97
C VAL A 184 6.79 8.29 -9.63
N ASN A 185 7.61 9.00 -8.86
CA ASN A 185 8.45 10.09 -9.30
C ASN A 185 9.92 9.82 -8.99
N PRO A 186 10.68 9.24 -9.94
CA PRO A 186 12.12 8.99 -9.76
C PRO A 186 12.93 10.24 -9.44
N ASP A 187 12.47 11.42 -9.89
CA ASP A 187 13.17 12.70 -9.70
C ASP A 187 13.33 13.10 -8.23
N ASN A 188 12.53 12.52 -7.32
CA ASN A 188 12.66 12.75 -5.88
C ASN A 188 14.05 12.38 -5.35
N TYR A 189 14.82 11.59 -6.12
CA TYR A 189 16.15 11.13 -5.75
C TYR A 189 17.31 11.82 -6.45
N ASN A 190 17.05 12.74 -7.38
CA ASN A 190 18.09 13.43 -8.15
C ASN A 190 19.10 14.17 -7.25
N ASN A 191 18.63 14.83 -6.19
CA ASN A 191 19.52 15.54 -5.26
C ASN A 191 20.43 14.61 -4.47
N TYR A 192 19.95 13.41 -4.11
CA TYR A 192 20.76 12.43 -3.39
C TYR A 192 21.81 11.80 -4.31
N ALA A 193 21.45 11.50 -5.56
CA ALA A 193 22.37 10.93 -6.54
C ALA A 193 23.56 11.86 -6.89
N GLN A 194 23.42 13.16 -6.65
CA GLN A 194 24.49 14.14 -6.85
C GLN A 194 25.48 14.24 -5.68
N ILE A 195 25.07 13.83 -4.47
CA ILE A 195 25.85 14.07 -3.23
C ILE A 195 26.26 12.79 -2.51
N ILE A 196 25.72 11.63 -2.92
CA ILE A 196 25.98 10.33 -2.32
C ILE A 196 26.71 9.46 -3.34
N ASP A 197 27.99 9.21 -3.08
CA ASP A 197 28.80 8.32 -3.91
C ASP A 197 28.20 6.91 -3.98
N GLY A 198 28.06 6.40 -5.20
CA GLY A 198 27.52 5.06 -5.48
C GLY A 198 25.99 4.95 -5.40
N PHE A 199 25.26 6.06 -5.19
CA PHE A 199 23.79 6.06 -5.27
C PHE A 199 23.32 6.65 -6.61
N GLU A 200 22.68 5.82 -7.44
CA GLU A 200 22.25 6.24 -8.78
C GLU A 200 20.80 6.77 -8.83
N GLY A 201 20.08 6.76 -7.70
CA GLY A 201 18.66 7.14 -7.65
C GLY A 201 17.71 5.95 -7.65
N TYR A 202 16.48 6.15 -8.11
CA TYR A 202 15.43 5.12 -8.04
C TYR A 202 15.71 3.96 -9.01
N THR A 203 15.67 2.73 -8.50
CA THR A 203 16.03 1.54 -9.26
C THR A 203 14.82 0.95 -9.99
N GLN A 204 15.10 0.24 -11.08
CA GLN A 204 14.08 -0.52 -11.81
C GLN A 204 13.53 -1.66 -10.93
N ASP A 205 14.41 -2.35 -10.22
CA ASP A 205 14.07 -3.41 -9.24
C ASP A 205 13.10 -2.90 -8.15
N ALA A 206 13.34 -1.70 -7.59
CA ALA A 206 12.46 -1.15 -6.57
C ALA A 206 11.06 -0.84 -7.12
N TYR A 207 10.99 -0.38 -8.37
CA TYR A 207 9.72 -0.16 -9.08
C TYR A 207 8.99 -1.48 -9.35
N GLU A 208 9.68 -2.51 -9.81
CA GLU A 208 9.09 -3.83 -10.09
C GLU A 208 8.55 -4.49 -8.81
N LYS A 209 9.30 -4.40 -7.70
CA LYS A 209 8.84 -4.85 -6.37
C LYS A 209 7.62 -4.06 -5.88
N PHE A 210 7.54 -2.77 -6.17
CA PHE A 210 6.35 -1.96 -5.91
C PHE A 210 5.16 -2.38 -6.77
N LYS A 211 5.36 -2.54 -8.08
CA LYS A 211 4.33 -2.96 -9.02
C LYS A 211 3.76 -4.33 -8.63
N GLU A 212 4.61 -5.30 -8.31
CA GLU A 212 4.17 -6.62 -7.86
C GLU A 212 3.41 -6.54 -6.53
N ALA A 213 3.90 -5.78 -5.55
CA ALA A 213 3.19 -5.59 -4.28
C ALA A 213 1.84 -4.87 -4.46
N ALA A 214 1.76 -3.92 -5.39
CA ALA A 214 0.53 -3.22 -5.75
C ALA A 214 -0.53 -4.15 -6.35
N LEU A 215 -0.11 -5.23 -7.00
CA LEU A 215 -1.00 -6.19 -7.66
C LEU A 215 -1.52 -7.30 -6.74
N VAL A 216 -0.85 -7.61 -5.62
CA VAL A 216 -1.16 -8.83 -4.83
C VAL A 216 -1.19 -8.66 -3.31
N SER A 217 -0.63 -7.57 -2.77
CA SER A 217 -0.37 -7.51 -1.32
C SER A 217 -1.63 -7.50 -0.45
N ALA A 218 -2.76 -6.95 -0.91
CA ALA A 218 -4.00 -6.96 -0.13
C ALA A 218 -4.56 -8.39 -0.04
N THR A 219 -4.66 -9.07 -1.19
CA THR A 219 -5.09 -10.48 -1.28
C THR A 219 -4.20 -11.41 -0.48
N ALA A 220 -2.87 -11.24 -0.56
CA ALA A 220 -1.92 -12.10 0.14
C ALA A 220 -1.92 -11.91 1.67
N PHE A 221 -2.41 -10.77 2.19
CA PHE A 221 -2.29 -10.45 3.62
C PHE A 221 -3.33 -11.16 4.50
N ALA A 222 -4.54 -11.41 3.98
CA ALA A 222 -5.55 -12.36 4.48
C ALA A 222 -5.66 -12.60 6.01
N THR A 223 -5.62 -11.55 6.86
CA THR A 223 -5.85 -11.70 8.31
C THR A 223 -7.35 -11.82 8.63
N ASN A 224 -7.75 -12.24 9.84
CA ASN A 224 -9.18 -12.35 10.23
C ASN A 224 -10.02 -11.07 9.93
N SER A 225 -9.44 -9.88 10.13
CA SER A 225 -10.13 -8.61 9.85
C SER A 225 -10.12 -8.20 8.37
N LYS A 226 -9.20 -8.77 7.57
CA LYS A 226 -8.95 -8.43 6.17
C LYS A 226 -9.28 -9.57 5.20
N PHE A 227 -9.72 -10.72 5.70
CA PHE A 227 -10.17 -11.82 4.87
C PHE A 227 -11.41 -11.35 4.11
N GLY A 228 -11.38 -11.42 2.78
CA GLY A 228 -12.34 -10.77 1.89
C GLY A 228 -11.90 -9.38 1.40
N CYS A 229 -10.70 -8.91 1.75
CA CYS A 229 -10.06 -7.76 1.10
C CYS A 229 -9.12 -8.24 -0.01
N ASP A 230 -9.37 -7.86 -1.25
CA ASP A 230 -8.62 -8.34 -2.41
C ASP A 230 -8.20 -7.23 -3.36
N ASN A 231 -7.08 -7.44 -4.03
CA ASN A 231 -6.68 -6.63 -5.17
C ASN A 231 -7.66 -6.88 -6.33
N GLU A 232 -8.53 -5.91 -6.60
CA GLU A 232 -9.59 -6.02 -7.60
C GLU A 232 -9.10 -5.58 -8.99
N TYR A 233 -8.39 -4.45 -9.04
CA TYR A 233 -7.76 -3.95 -10.26
C TYR A 233 -6.53 -3.09 -9.95
N SER A 234 -5.68 -2.85 -10.93
CA SER A 234 -4.60 -1.84 -10.86
C SER A 234 -4.29 -1.29 -12.24
N ILE A 235 -4.04 0.02 -12.32
CA ILE A 235 -3.70 0.68 -13.58
C ILE A 235 -2.36 1.38 -13.42
N PHE A 236 -1.47 1.19 -14.39
CA PHE A 236 -0.16 1.83 -14.48
C PHE A 236 -0.06 2.58 -15.80
N VAL A 237 0.04 3.90 -15.74
CA VAL A 237 0.29 4.79 -16.89
C VAL A 237 1.75 5.24 -16.80
N GLU A 238 2.59 4.63 -17.62
CA GLU A 238 4.00 4.97 -17.75
C GLU A 238 4.19 6.12 -18.74
N MET A 239 4.85 7.17 -18.30
CA MET A 239 5.23 8.28 -19.17
C MET A 239 6.51 7.91 -19.95
N LYS A 240 6.76 8.58 -21.06
CA LYS A 240 8.07 8.53 -21.74
C LYS A 240 9.17 9.07 -20.82
N GLY A 241 10.38 8.51 -20.90
CA GLY A 241 11.52 8.82 -20.02
C GLY A 241 11.91 10.30 -19.92
N GLU A 242 11.73 11.05 -21.01
CA GLU A 242 12.10 12.48 -21.08
C GLU A 242 10.91 13.42 -20.78
N SER A 243 9.73 12.86 -20.50
CA SER A 243 8.53 13.66 -20.26
C SER A 243 8.63 14.45 -18.96
N LYS A 244 8.42 15.76 -19.06
CA LYS A 244 8.27 16.67 -17.91
C LYS A 244 6.81 16.88 -17.51
N ARG A 245 5.87 16.20 -18.19
CA ARG A 245 4.44 16.32 -17.89
C ARG A 245 4.12 15.66 -16.56
N ALA A 246 3.21 16.28 -15.82
CA ALA A 246 2.62 15.68 -14.64
C ALA A 246 1.13 15.46 -14.88
N LEU A 247 0.66 14.26 -14.54
CA LEU A 247 -0.77 13.95 -14.57
C LEU A 247 -1.40 14.29 -13.23
N PRO A 248 -2.64 14.82 -13.22
CA PRO A 248 -3.46 14.84 -12.02
C PRO A 248 -3.72 13.42 -11.51
N ASN A 249 -4.30 13.34 -10.32
CA ASN A 249 -4.74 12.07 -9.74
C ASN A 249 -5.64 11.29 -10.73
N LEU A 250 -5.21 10.08 -11.12
CA LEU A 250 -5.92 9.24 -12.09
C LEU A 250 -7.29 8.76 -11.63
N SER A 251 -7.56 8.73 -10.31
CA SER A 251 -8.90 8.39 -9.82
C SER A 251 -9.98 9.36 -10.33
N ASN A 252 -9.62 10.58 -10.74
CA ASN A 252 -10.56 11.56 -11.32
C ASN A 252 -11.02 11.20 -12.75
N TYR A 253 -10.33 10.26 -13.40
CA TYR A 253 -10.58 9.82 -14.77
C TYR A 253 -11.29 8.47 -14.83
N MET A 254 -11.76 7.98 -13.69
CA MET A 254 -12.34 6.67 -13.52
C MET A 254 -13.64 6.77 -12.75
N LYS A 255 -14.56 5.84 -13.00
CA LYS A 255 -15.80 5.72 -12.24
C LYS A 255 -16.11 4.24 -12.02
N PHE A 256 -16.32 3.87 -10.77
CA PHE A 256 -16.87 2.56 -10.43
C PHE A 256 -18.40 2.64 -10.46
N GLU A 257 -19.02 1.61 -11.02
CA GLU A 257 -20.47 1.44 -11.07
C GLU A 257 -20.80 -0.02 -10.79
N LYS A 258 -21.95 -0.27 -10.17
CA LYS A 258 -22.47 -1.63 -9.99
C LYS A 258 -23.80 -1.74 -10.70
N LYS A 259 -23.89 -2.63 -11.70
CA LYS A 259 -25.08 -2.83 -12.52
C LYS A 259 -25.43 -4.32 -12.58
N ASP A 260 -26.65 -4.67 -12.20
CA ASP A 260 -27.14 -6.06 -12.23
C ASP A 260 -26.20 -7.04 -11.49
N ALA A 261 -25.67 -6.60 -10.34
CA ALA A 261 -24.67 -7.30 -9.52
C ALA A 261 -23.28 -7.50 -10.16
N VAL A 262 -23.02 -6.89 -11.33
CA VAL A 262 -21.71 -6.87 -11.99
C VAL A 262 -20.99 -5.58 -11.65
N ASN A 263 -19.73 -5.68 -11.21
CA ASN A 263 -18.86 -4.52 -10.99
C ASN A 263 -18.36 -4.00 -12.34
N GLN A 264 -18.41 -2.70 -12.54
CA GLN A 264 -18.00 -2.04 -13.78
C GLN A 264 -17.03 -0.90 -13.47
N LEU A 265 -15.94 -0.85 -14.23
CA LEU A 265 -14.98 0.24 -14.18
C LEU A 265 -15.03 1.03 -15.49
N ASN A 266 -15.68 2.20 -15.45
CA ASN A 266 -15.75 3.10 -16.59
C ASN A 266 -14.46 3.90 -16.72
N LEU A 267 -13.79 3.72 -17.86
CA LEU A 267 -12.50 4.34 -18.20
C LEU A 267 -12.60 5.38 -19.33
N SER A 268 -13.80 5.81 -19.72
CA SER A 268 -14.01 6.77 -20.84
C SER A 268 -13.09 8.01 -20.78
N LYS A 269 -12.97 8.63 -19.61
CA LYS A 269 -12.11 9.81 -19.41
C LYS A 269 -10.63 9.45 -19.49
N LEU A 270 -10.23 8.30 -18.97
CA LEU A 270 -8.86 7.81 -19.05
C LEU A 270 -8.50 7.46 -20.50
N SER A 271 -9.38 6.79 -21.22
CA SER A 271 -9.20 6.45 -22.64
C SER A 271 -8.96 7.72 -23.48
N LYS A 272 -9.78 8.76 -23.29
CA LYS A 272 -9.58 10.06 -23.94
C LYS A 272 -8.24 10.71 -23.56
N LEU A 273 -7.81 10.61 -22.31
CA LEU A 273 -6.49 11.11 -21.89
C LEU A 273 -5.36 10.37 -22.62
N ILE A 274 -5.45 9.05 -22.73
CA ILE A 274 -4.44 8.20 -23.39
C ILE A 274 -4.30 8.56 -24.87
N GLN A 275 -5.43 8.77 -25.56
CA GLN A 275 -5.45 9.14 -26.98
C GLN A 275 -4.91 10.54 -27.26
N THR A 276 -5.11 11.47 -26.33
CA THR A 276 -4.72 12.87 -26.53
C THR A 276 -3.32 13.20 -26.01
N MET A 277 -2.68 12.29 -25.27
CA MET A 277 -1.37 12.53 -24.67
C MET A 277 -0.28 11.64 -25.27
N ASP A 278 0.51 12.23 -26.16
CA ASP A 278 1.63 11.56 -26.83
C ASP A 278 2.77 11.19 -25.87
N GLU A 279 2.89 11.88 -24.74
CA GLU A 279 3.90 11.61 -23.72
C GLU A 279 3.65 10.35 -22.89
N ILE A 280 2.46 9.73 -23.03
CA ILE A 280 2.19 8.40 -22.48
C ILE A 280 2.87 7.36 -23.36
N ASP A 281 3.68 6.50 -22.73
CA ASP A 281 4.43 5.43 -23.37
C ASP A 281 3.63 4.13 -23.39
N CYS A 282 3.22 3.66 -22.21
CA CYS A 282 2.47 2.43 -22.03
C CYS A 282 1.43 2.60 -20.92
N VAL A 283 0.30 1.91 -21.06
CA VAL A 283 -0.74 1.77 -20.05
C VAL A 283 -1.00 0.29 -19.85
N GLU A 284 -0.82 -0.17 -18.62
CA GLU A 284 -1.15 -1.53 -18.23
C GLU A 284 -2.31 -1.52 -17.26
N ILE A 285 -3.30 -2.36 -17.54
CA ILE A 285 -4.52 -2.51 -16.73
C ILE A 285 -4.58 -3.96 -16.29
N TYR A 286 -4.53 -4.18 -14.99
CA TYR A 286 -4.67 -5.48 -14.36
C TYR A 286 -6.04 -5.56 -13.71
N PHE A 287 -6.82 -6.58 -14.02
CA PHE A 287 -8.12 -6.84 -13.40
C PHE A 287 -8.47 -8.31 -13.52
N ASP A 288 -9.48 -8.78 -12.79
CA ASP A 288 -10.05 -10.12 -13.02
C ASP A 288 -11.34 -9.98 -13.86
N PRO A 289 -11.35 -10.44 -15.12
CA PRO A 289 -12.52 -10.35 -16.00
C PRO A 289 -13.75 -11.10 -15.48
N LEU A 290 -13.59 -11.99 -14.49
CA LEU A 290 -14.71 -12.69 -13.86
C LEU A 290 -15.40 -11.86 -12.78
N SER A 291 -14.72 -10.86 -12.22
CA SER A 291 -15.25 -10.03 -11.13
C SER A 291 -15.58 -8.61 -11.54
N ILE A 292 -14.87 -8.04 -12.52
CA ILE A 292 -15.08 -6.65 -12.96
C ILE A 292 -15.01 -6.50 -14.48
N GLU A 293 -15.93 -5.72 -15.03
CA GLU A 293 -15.99 -5.38 -16.46
C GLU A 293 -15.38 -4.00 -16.71
N ILE A 294 -14.47 -3.90 -17.67
CA ILE A 294 -13.91 -2.62 -18.13
C ILE A 294 -14.84 -2.00 -19.19
N LYS A 295 -15.28 -0.76 -18.97
CA LYS A 295 -16.18 -0.02 -19.89
C LYS A 295 -15.48 1.17 -20.53
N ASP A 296 -15.82 1.43 -21.79
CA ASP A 296 -15.40 2.61 -22.56
C ASP A 296 -13.88 2.82 -22.63
N LEU A 297 -13.16 1.72 -22.86
CA LEU A 297 -11.72 1.72 -23.12
C LEU A 297 -11.48 1.45 -24.60
N ASP A 298 -11.15 2.48 -25.36
CA ASP A 298 -10.85 2.32 -26.78
C ASP A 298 -9.54 1.54 -26.99
N PRO A 299 -9.50 0.59 -27.96
CA PRO A 299 -8.28 -0.11 -28.32
C PRO A 299 -7.16 0.86 -28.71
N SER A 300 -5.96 0.64 -28.18
CA SER A 300 -4.78 1.45 -28.47
C SER A 300 -3.55 0.59 -28.34
N SER A 301 -2.55 0.78 -29.21
CA SER A 301 -1.27 0.06 -29.12
C SER A 301 -0.50 0.36 -27.83
N LYS A 302 -0.88 1.41 -27.10
CA LYS A 302 -0.30 1.76 -25.80
C LYS A 302 -0.94 1.01 -24.64
N VAL A 303 -2.11 0.42 -24.84
CA VAL A 303 -2.91 -0.19 -23.75
C VAL A 303 -2.75 -1.70 -23.79
N LYS A 304 -2.45 -2.29 -22.64
CA LYS A 304 -2.39 -3.74 -22.45
C LYS A 304 -3.19 -4.14 -21.23
N CYS A 305 -4.03 -5.15 -21.39
CA CYS A 305 -4.89 -5.65 -20.34
C CYS A 305 -4.45 -7.03 -19.89
N TYR A 306 -4.30 -7.21 -18.58
CA TYR A 306 -3.82 -8.44 -17.98
C TYR A 306 -4.76 -8.93 -16.90
N HIS A 307 -4.82 -10.25 -16.73
CA HIS A 307 -5.44 -10.87 -15.58
C HIS A 307 -4.65 -10.55 -14.30
N ILE A 308 -5.30 -10.00 -13.27
CA ILE A 308 -4.61 -9.60 -12.02
C ILE A 308 -4.11 -10.78 -11.17
N LEU A 309 -4.59 -11.99 -11.43
CA LEU A 309 -4.05 -13.20 -10.79
C LEU A 309 -2.99 -13.92 -11.65
N THR A 310 -3.31 -14.28 -12.90
CA THR A 310 -2.41 -15.10 -13.73
C THR A 310 -1.34 -14.31 -14.47
N ARG A 311 -1.49 -12.98 -14.56
CA ARG A 311 -0.64 -12.07 -15.38
C ARG A 311 -0.73 -12.32 -16.89
N GLU A 312 -1.63 -13.19 -17.34
CA GLU A 312 -1.86 -13.43 -18.77
C GLU A 312 -2.62 -12.27 -19.40
N GLU A 313 -2.36 -12.00 -20.68
CA GLU A 313 -3.05 -10.95 -21.46
C GLU A 313 -4.51 -11.37 -21.72
N VAL A 314 -5.45 -10.45 -21.49
CA VAL A 314 -6.90 -10.72 -21.57
C VAL A 314 -7.65 -9.86 -22.58
N MET A 315 -7.03 -8.80 -23.11
CA MET A 315 -7.53 -7.99 -24.22
C MET A 315 -6.38 -7.41 -25.03
#